data_AF-A0A3Q0JHM8-F1
#
_entry.id   AF-A0A3Q0JHM8-F1
#
_cell.length_a   1.000
_cell.length_b   1.000
_cell.length_c   1.000
_cell.angle_alpha   90.00
_cell.angle_beta   90.00
_cell.angle_gamma   90.00
#
_symmetry.space_group_name_H-M   'P 1'
#
loop_
_entity.id
_entity.type
_entity.pdbx_description
1 polymer ?
#
loop_
_entity_poly.entity_id
_entity_poly.type
_entity_poly.pdbx_seq_one_letter_code
_entity_poly.pdbx_strand_id
1 'polypeptide(L)'
;VFVSPEDTNMNGGVVSYEDPDIERLRRAHLNDLENIPGFLIIALLYIMTDPGVMLACWLIRIYTLARFLHTVVYGIYVLPQPSRALCFTSGVLIEVYMIVIVIMAYHNY
;
A
#
# COMPACT_ATOMS: atom_id res chain seq x y z
N VAL A 1 19.42 -7.01 15.78
CA VAL A 1 19.59 -8.03 14.73
C VAL A 1 19.78 -7.31 13.41
N PHE A 2 20.77 -7.69 12.62
CA PHE A 2 21.09 -7.03 11.36
C PHE A 2 21.10 -8.01 10.20
N VAL A 3 20.83 -7.50 9.00
CA VAL A 3 20.87 -8.28 7.75
C VAL A 3 22.28 -8.29 7.16
N SER A 4 22.99 -7.16 7.28
CA SER A 4 24.36 -7.02 6.78
C SER A 4 25.39 -7.20 7.91
N PRO A 5 26.49 -7.93 7.66
CA PRO A 5 27.60 -8.03 8.61
C PRO A 5 28.31 -6.68 8.83
N GLU A 6 28.27 -5.76 7.87
CA GLU A 6 28.89 -4.43 8.04
C GLU A 6 28.22 -3.61 9.15
N ASP A 7 26.89 -3.72 9.29
CA ASP A 7 26.09 -3.02 10.31
C ASP A 7 26.36 -3.55 11.73
N THR A 8 26.86 -4.79 11.84
CA THR A 8 27.19 -5.39 13.13
C THR A 8 28.47 -4.84 13.74
N ASN A 9 29.44 -4.45 12.89
CA ASN A 9 30.73 -3.94 13.33
C ASN A 9 30.63 -2.57 14.01
N MET A 10 29.64 -1.74 13.62
CA MET A 10 29.43 -0.42 14.23
C MET A 10 28.55 -0.47 15.48
N ASN A 11 27.59 -1.41 15.55
CA ASN A 11 26.54 -1.41 16.57
C ASN A 11 26.60 -2.62 17.53
N GLY A 12 27.61 -3.49 17.42
CA GLY A 12 27.79 -4.65 18.29
C GLY A 12 26.67 -5.69 18.20
N GLY A 13 25.96 -5.76 17.07
CA GLY A 13 24.80 -6.64 16.88
C GLY A 13 25.15 -8.01 16.30
N VAL A 14 24.14 -8.88 16.21
CA VAL A 14 24.24 -10.21 15.58
C VAL A 14 23.57 -10.18 14.21
N VAL A 15 24.22 -10.79 13.21
CA VAL A 15 23.59 -11.07 11.92
C VAL A 15 22.60 -12.20 12.10
N SER A 16 21.32 -11.93 11.86
CA SER A 16 20.30 -12.97 11.80
C SER A 16 19.24 -12.59 10.78
N TYR A 17 18.88 -13.55 9.95
CA TYR A 17 17.87 -13.41 8.91
C TYR A 17 16.47 -13.81 9.38
N GLU A 18 16.37 -14.43 10.56
CA GLU A 18 15.16 -15.08 11.07
C GLU A 18 14.47 -14.29 12.19
N ASP A 19 14.54 -12.97 12.15
CA ASP A 19 13.79 -12.14 13.09
C ASP A 19 12.33 -11.99 12.62
N PRO A 20 11.35 -12.49 13.38
CA PRO A 20 9.95 -12.49 12.97
C PRO A 20 9.35 -11.08 12.86
N ASP A 21 9.88 -10.09 13.57
CA ASP A 21 9.40 -8.71 13.50
C ASP A 21 9.99 -7.98 12.29
N ILE A 22 11.27 -8.25 11.95
CA ILE A 22 11.88 -7.73 10.72
C ILE A 22 11.20 -8.32 9.48
N GLU A 23 10.96 -9.62 9.45
CA GLU A 23 10.26 -10.29 8.35
C GLU A 23 8.81 -9.78 8.21
N ARG A 24 8.16 -9.44 9.32
CA ARG A 24 6.86 -8.77 9.28
C ARG A 24 6.99 -7.42 8.60
N LEU A 25 7.85 -6.52 9.09
CA LEU A 25 8.00 -5.19 8.47
C LEU A 25 8.33 -5.28 6.98
N ARG A 26 9.19 -6.22 6.59
CA ARG A 26 9.51 -6.53 5.19
C ARG A 26 8.28 -6.88 4.36
N ARG A 27 7.41 -7.77 4.86
CA ARG A 27 6.14 -8.12 4.18
C ARG A 27 5.17 -6.94 4.10
N ALA A 28 5.14 -6.08 5.12
CA ALA A 28 4.36 -4.85 5.09
C ALA A 28 4.80 -3.94 3.94
N HIS A 29 6.11 -3.70 3.85
CA HIS A 29 6.70 -2.89 2.79
C HIS A 29 6.52 -3.50 1.41
N LEU A 30 6.68 -4.83 1.26
CA LEU A 30 6.44 -5.51 -0.02
C LEU A 30 4.98 -5.35 -0.46
N ASN A 31 4.03 -5.45 0.47
CA ASN A 31 2.63 -5.21 0.14
C ASN A 31 2.38 -3.75 -0.29
N ASP A 32 3.00 -2.77 0.38
CA ASP A 32 2.97 -1.37 -0.06
C ASP A 32 3.58 -1.19 -1.47
N LEU A 33 4.68 -1.90 -1.76
CA LEU A 33 5.36 -1.88 -3.06
C LEU A 33 4.53 -2.52 -4.18
N GLU A 34 3.67 -3.50 -3.87
CA GLU A 34 2.79 -4.13 -4.87
C GLU A 34 1.56 -3.26 -5.19
N ASN A 35 1.01 -2.55 -4.20
CA ASN A 35 -0.26 -1.82 -4.35
C ASN A 35 -0.06 -0.35 -4.78
N ILE A 36 0.86 0.38 -4.14
CA ILE A 36 1.01 1.82 -4.35
C ILE A 36 1.38 2.16 -5.81
N PRO A 37 2.35 1.49 -6.46
CA PRO A 37 2.66 1.78 -7.86
C PRO A 37 1.48 1.52 -8.81
N GLY A 38 0.71 0.46 -8.56
CA GLY A 38 -0.52 0.16 -9.31
C GLY A 38 -1.54 1.28 -9.18
N PHE A 39 -1.81 1.72 -7.94
CA PHE A 39 -2.69 2.84 -7.68
C PHE A 39 -2.21 4.15 -8.33
N LEU A 40 -0.91 4.46 -8.28
CA LEU A 40 -0.37 5.67 -8.90
C LEU A 40 -0.65 5.72 -10.41
N ILE A 41 -0.47 4.59 -11.10
CA ILE A 41 -0.77 4.47 -12.54
C ILE A 41 -2.28 4.68 -12.78
N ILE A 42 -3.13 3.98 -12.03
CA ILE A 42 -4.58 4.06 -12.16
C ILE A 42 -5.09 5.48 -11.85
N ALA A 43 -4.55 6.12 -10.80
CA ALA A 43 -4.92 7.47 -10.40
C ALA A 43 -4.52 8.51 -11.44
N LEU A 44 -3.35 8.36 -12.04
CA LEU A 44 -2.93 9.23 -13.15
C LEU A 44 -3.89 9.09 -14.34
N LEU A 45 -4.20 7.84 -14.76
CA LEU A 45 -5.13 7.57 -15.85
C LEU A 45 -6.54 8.11 -15.55
N TYR A 46 -7.01 7.96 -14.33
CA TYR A 46 -8.31 8.49 -13.89
C TYR A 46 -8.34 10.02 -13.92
N ILE A 47 -7.28 10.71 -13.52
CA ILE A 47 -7.23 12.19 -13.60
C ILE A 47 -7.25 12.65 -15.07
N MET A 48 -6.64 11.89 -15.99
CA MET A 48 -6.65 12.20 -17.42
C MET A 48 -8.04 12.11 -18.06
N THR A 49 -9.02 11.48 -17.41
CA THR A 49 -10.42 11.40 -17.91
C THR A 49 -11.27 12.59 -17.47
N ASP A 50 -10.65 13.67 -16.97
CA ASP A 50 -11.30 14.87 -16.42
C ASP A 50 -12.47 14.57 -15.45
N PRO A 51 -12.24 13.78 -14.38
CA PRO A 51 -13.28 13.41 -13.44
C PRO A 51 -13.64 14.61 -12.55
N GLY A 52 -14.83 14.55 -11.92
CA GLY A 52 -15.21 15.55 -10.93
C GLY A 52 -14.17 15.68 -9.82
N VAL A 53 -13.59 16.88 -9.68
CA VAL A 53 -12.46 17.18 -8.78
C VAL A 53 -12.70 16.69 -7.35
N MET A 54 -13.90 16.90 -6.82
CA MET A 54 -14.27 16.48 -5.47
C MET A 54 -14.17 14.96 -5.29
N LEU A 55 -14.69 14.18 -6.25
CA LEU A 55 -14.64 12.72 -6.20
C LEU A 55 -13.20 12.22 -6.31
N ALA A 56 -12.42 12.77 -7.24
CA ALA A 56 -11.00 12.41 -7.40
C ALA A 56 -10.21 12.65 -6.11
N CYS A 57 -10.38 13.80 -5.46
CA CYS A 57 -9.72 14.11 -4.19
C CYS A 57 -10.11 13.11 -3.09
N TRP A 58 -11.39 12.76 -2.96
CA TRP A 58 -11.84 11.82 -1.93
C TRP A 58 -11.30 10.40 -2.16
N LEU A 59 -11.30 9.90 -3.39
CA LEU A 59 -10.77 8.58 -3.72
C LEU A 59 -9.28 8.47 -3.35
N ILE A 60 -8.47 9.47 -3.72
CA ILE A 60 -7.05 9.51 -3.40
C ILE A 60 -6.80 9.61 -1.89
N ARG A 61 -7.59 10.43 -1.18
CA ARG A 61 -7.48 10.57 0.29
C ARG A 61 -7.83 9.28 1.01
N ILE A 62 -8.93 8.63 0.63
CA ILE A 62 -9.36 7.39 1.27
C ILE A 62 -8.35 6.28 1.01
N TYR A 63 -7.82 6.16 -0.23
CA TYR A 63 -6.78 5.19 -0.54
C TYR A 63 -5.52 5.42 0.32
N THR A 64 -5.05 6.66 0.39
CA THR A 64 -3.88 7.03 1.19
C THR A 64 -4.11 6.72 2.68
N LEU A 65 -5.28 7.04 3.21
CA LEU A 65 -5.64 6.73 4.60
C LEU A 65 -5.68 5.22 4.84
N ALA A 66 -6.23 4.44 3.91
CA ALA A 66 -6.28 2.98 4.01
C ALA A 66 -4.87 2.36 4.03
N ARG A 67 -3.93 2.85 3.21
CA ARG A 67 -2.52 2.42 3.26
C ARG A 67 -1.83 2.82 4.55
N PHE A 68 -2.06 4.05 5.04
CA PHE A 68 -1.51 4.48 6.32
C PHE A 68 -1.99 3.58 7.47
N LEU A 69 -3.29 3.29 7.51
CA LEU A 69 -3.87 2.37 8.50
C LEU A 69 -3.30 0.96 8.34
N HIS A 70 -3.12 0.46 7.11
CA HIS A 70 -2.46 -0.82 6.86
C HIS A 70 -1.06 -0.88 7.47
N THR A 71 -0.21 0.13 7.24
CA THR A 71 1.15 0.18 7.80
C THR A 71 1.13 0.22 9.33
N VAL A 72 0.21 0.98 9.95
CA VAL A 72 0.07 1.04 11.42
C VAL A 72 -0.38 -0.31 11.99
N VAL A 73 -1.38 -0.93 11.38
CA VAL A 73 -2.00 -2.20 11.81
C VAL A 73 -1.15 -3.43 11.50
N TYR A 74 -0.21 -3.33 10.56
CA TYR A 74 0.66 -4.42 10.18
C TYR A 74 2.04 -4.31 10.85
N GLY A 75 2.62 -3.11 10.85
CA GLY A 75 3.99 -2.86 11.30
C GLY A 75 4.11 -2.44 12.77
N ILE A 76 3.14 -1.69 13.30
CA ILE A 76 3.23 -1.11 14.66
C ILE A 76 2.41 -1.93 15.66
N TYR A 77 1.10 -2.08 15.40
CA TYR A 77 0.20 -2.83 16.26
C TYR A 77 -0.16 -4.15 15.61
N VAL A 78 0.37 -5.27 16.12
CA VAL A 78 0.11 -6.60 15.58
C VAL A 78 -1.34 -7.03 15.87
N LEU A 79 -2.26 -6.55 15.05
CA LEU A 79 -3.66 -6.90 15.14
C LEU A 79 -3.89 -8.25 14.44
N PRO A 80 -4.68 -9.16 15.04
CA PRO A 80 -5.07 -10.39 14.38
C PRO A 80 -5.91 -10.09 13.12
N GLN A 81 -6.01 -11.08 12.23
CA GLN A 81 -7.02 -11.08 11.16
C GLN A 81 -8.40 -10.77 11.80
N PRO A 82 -9.24 -9.88 11.24
CA PRO A 82 -9.43 -9.59 9.82
C PRO A 82 -8.89 -8.23 9.33
N SER A 83 -8.15 -7.50 10.16
CA SER A 83 -7.74 -6.11 9.89
C SER A 83 -6.98 -5.94 8.56
N ARG A 84 -6.11 -6.89 8.23
CA ARG A 84 -5.36 -6.94 6.96
C ARG A 84 -6.27 -7.09 5.74
N ALA A 85 -7.25 -7.98 5.82
CA ALA A 85 -8.19 -8.21 4.73
C ALA A 85 -9.03 -6.95 4.46
N LEU A 86 -9.50 -6.29 5.51
CA LEU A 86 -10.27 -5.06 5.39
C LEU A 86 -9.47 -3.93 4.73
N CYS A 87 -8.22 -3.71 5.14
CA CYS A 87 -7.34 -2.71 4.52
C CYS A 87 -7.09 -3.03 3.04
N PHE A 88 -6.79 -4.29 2.71
CA PHE A 88 -6.55 -4.72 1.33
C PHE A 88 -7.81 -4.54 0.46
N THR A 89 -8.96 -5.04 0.92
CA THR A 89 -10.23 -4.94 0.20
C THR A 89 -10.62 -3.47 -0.05
N SER A 90 -10.40 -2.58 0.91
CA SER A 90 -10.70 -1.16 0.73
C SER A 90 -9.88 -0.50 -0.39
N GLY A 91 -8.60 -0.84 -0.52
CA GLY A 91 -7.74 -0.36 -1.61
C GLY A 91 -8.17 -0.91 -2.97
N VAL A 92 -8.42 -2.22 -3.04
CA VAL A 92 -8.87 -2.89 -4.27
C VAL A 92 -10.19 -2.33 -4.78
N LEU A 93 -11.15 -2.05 -3.90
CA LEU A 93 -12.43 -1.46 -4.32
C LEU A 93 -12.26 -0.09 -4.98
N ILE A 94 -11.36 0.75 -4.46
CA ILE A 94 -11.06 2.06 -5.05
C ILE A 94 -10.38 1.90 -6.41
N GLU A 95 -9.38 1.02 -6.51
CA GLU A 95 -8.68 0.75 -7.76
C GLU A 95 -9.63 0.23 -8.84
N VAL A 96 -10.47 -0.76 -8.52
CA VAL A 96 -11.47 -1.32 -9.43
C VAL A 96 -12.44 -0.24 -9.90
N TYR A 97 -12.94 0.60 -8.99
CA TYR A 97 -13.82 1.71 -9.37
C TYR A 97 -13.15 2.65 -10.37
N MET A 98 -11.91 3.09 -10.09
CA MET A 98 -11.18 4.01 -10.96
C MET A 98 -10.89 3.39 -12.33
N ILE A 99 -10.50 2.10 -12.37
CA ILE A 99 -10.30 1.36 -13.62
C ILE A 99 -11.58 1.31 -14.45
N VAL A 100 -12.72 1.00 -13.83
CA VAL A 100 -14.01 0.92 -14.54
C VAL A 100 -14.38 2.27 -15.17
N ILE A 101 -14.20 3.37 -14.43
CA ILE A 101 -14.44 4.72 -14.97
C ILE A 101 -13.49 5.03 -16.13
N VAL A 102 -12.19 4.72 -15.98
CA VAL A 102 -11.20 4.90 -17.06
C VAL A 102 -11.62 4.14 -18.31
N ILE A 103 -11.97 2.86 -18.19
CA ILE A 103 -12.41 2.04 -19.33
C ILE A 103 -13.66 2.62 -19.98
N MET A 104 -14.66 3.02 -19.19
CA MET A 104 -15.89 3.61 -19.73
C MET A 104 -15.64 4.96 -20.41
N ALA A 105 -14.77 5.79 -19.85
CA ALA A 105 -14.41 7.06 -20.47
C ALA A 105 -13.80 6.81 -21.85
N TYR A 106 -12.76 5.97 -21.95
CA TYR A 106 -12.09 5.68 -23.22
C TYR A 106 -12.93 4.89 -24.23
N HIS A 107 -13.90 4.09 -23.79
CA HIS A 107 -14.81 3.39 -24.71
C HIS A 107 -15.83 4.33 -25.37
N ASN A 108 -16.19 5.42 -24.69
CA ASN A 108 -17.20 6.38 -25.17
C ASN A 108 -16.61 7.51 -26.06
N TYR A 109 -15.29 7.54 -26.26
CA TYR A 109 -14.59 8.40 -27.22
C TYR A 109 -14.38 7.68 -28.56
#